data_AF-A0A954L591-F1
#
_entry.id   AF-A0A954L591-F1
#
_cell.length_a   1.000
_cell.length_b   1.000
_cell.length_c   1.000
_cell.angle_alpha   90.00
_cell.angle_beta   90.00
_cell.angle_gamma   90.00
#
_symmetry.space_group_name_H-M   'P 1'
#
loop_
_entity.id
_entity.type
_entity.pdbx_description
1 polymer ?
#
loop_
_entity_poly.entity_id
_entity_poly.type
_entity_poly.pdbx_seq_one_letter_code
_entity_poly.pdbx_strand_id
1 'polypeptide(L)'
;MSDLRRHRRSNYRTLVTVICDDPSGRPVPQVFKAWTEDISASGMQFACNEQLPTGRLYVRILLPELEDKIVECSLIRQGQRKSTGVFNAVGPRYVYGVRFHSILMSDQFERTYGARMDCTNTVGAPCAPETELMDDHVAAETELVDSLS
;
A
#
# COMPACT_ATOMS: atom_id res chain seq x y z
N MET A 1 -32.77 13.60 -17.19
CA MET A 1 -32.61 13.86 -15.74
C MET A 1 -31.81 12.71 -15.16
N SER A 2 -30.72 13.05 -14.50
CA SER A 2 -29.59 12.19 -14.13
C SER A 2 -29.98 10.97 -13.29
N ASP A 3 -29.43 9.81 -13.66
CA ASP A 3 -29.42 8.56 -12.91
C ASP A 3 -29.18 8.80 -11.41
N LEU A 4 -30.26 8.73 -10.63
CA LEU A 4 -30.22 8.77 -9.17
C LEU A 4 -29.58 7.46 -8.71
N ARG A 5 -28.47 7.60 -8.00
CA ARG A 5 -27.63 6.49 -7.52
C ARG A 5 -28.46 5.43 -6.80
N ARG A 6 -28.30 4.16 -7.20
CA ARG A 6 -29.15 3.03 -6.75
C ARG A 6 -28.94 2.58 -5.30
N HIS A 7 -27.83 2.97 -4.64
CA HIS A 7 -27.52 2.55 -3.26
C HIS A 7 -27.19 3.72 -2.34
N ARG A 8 -27.71 3.66 -1.12
CA ARG A 8 -27.42 4.60 -0.03
C ARG A 8 -25.95 4.48 0.37
N ARG A 9 -25.25 5.61 0.50
CA ARG A 9 -23.90 5.67 1.06
C ARG A 9 -23.98 5.93 2.55
N SER A 10 -23.24 5.15 3.32
CA SER A 10 -23.03 5.40 4.75
C SER A 10 -21.77 6.22 4.91
N ASN A 11 -21.83 7.26 5.74
CA ASN A 11 -20.67 8.05 6.16
C ASN A 11 -19.87 7.24 7.20
N TYR A 12 -19.38 6.08 6.81
CA TYR A 12 -18.54 5.24 7.64
C TYR A 12 -17.09 5.61 7.39
N ARG A 13 -16.43 6.14 8.43
CA ARG A 13 -15.02 6.53 8.41
C ARG A 13 -14.21 5.48 9.15
N THR A 14 -13.47 4.68 8.40
CA THR A 14 -12.55 3.68 8.93
C THR A 14 -11.22 3.74 8.20
N LEU A 15 -10.18 3.19 8.81
CA LEU A 15 -8.90 2.99 8.16
C LEU A 15 -9.01 1.77 7.22
N VAL A 16 -8.56 1.94 6.00
CA VAL A 16 -8.44 0.86 5.01
C VAL A 16 -7.02 0.79 4.50
N THR A 17 -6.65 -0.40 4.01
CA THR A 17 -5.37 -0.61 3.34
C THR A 17 -5.63 -0.72 1.84
N VAL A 18 -5.05 0.20 1.07
CA VAL A 18 -5.13 0.21 -0.39
C VAL A 18 -3.90 -0.50 -0.92
N ILE A 19 -4.11 -1.41 -1.86
CA ILE A 19 -3.07 -2.23 -2.44
C ILE A 19 -3.11 -2.00 -3.94
N CYS A 20 -1.97 -1.66 -4.53
CA CYS A 20 -1.83 -1.46 -5.96
C CYS A 20 -0.76 -2.39 -6.53
N ASP A 21 -0.94 -2.78 -7.79
CA ASP A 21 0.12 -3.42 -8.55
C ASP A 21 1.36 -2.52 -8.60
N ASP A 22 2.54 -3.15 -8.56
CA ASP A 22 3.77 -2.44 -8.81
C ASP A 22 3.87 -2.03 -10.29
N PRO A 23 4.09 -0.74 -10.60
CA PRO A 23 4.25 -0.29 -11.99
C PRO A 23 5.43 -0.95 -12.70
N SER A 24 6.40 -1.55 -11.99
CA SER A 24 7.49 -2.31 -12.62
C SER A 24 7.14 -3.77 -12.95
N GLY A 25 5.89 -4.20 -12.67
CA GLY A 25 5.39 -5.53 -13.03
C GLY A 25 5.88 -6.66 -12.12
N ARG A 26 6.57 -6.33 -11.02
CA ARG A 26 6.97 -7.30 -10.00
C ARG A 26 5.76 -7.69 -9.15
N PRO A 27 5.69 -8.93 -8.63
CA PRO A 27 4.58 -9.39 -7.78
C PRO A 27 4.69 -8.84 -6.34
N VAL A 28 5.27 -7.66 -6.14
CA VAL A 28 5.41 -7.01 -4.83
C VAL A 28 4.48 -5.81 -4.82
N PRO A 29 3.28 -5.90 -4.24
CA PRO A 29 2.31 -4.82 -4.38
C PRO A 29 2.68 -3.64 -3.47
N GLN A 30 2.31 -2.44 -3.91
CA GLN A 30 2.46 -1.22 -3.12
C GLN A 30 1.28 -1.06 -2.18
N VAL A 31 1.57 -0.73 -0.92
CA VAL A 31 0.56 -0.68 0.15
C VAL A 31 0.47 0.72 0.72
N PHE A 32 -0.75 1.26 0.75
CA PHE A 32 -1.04 2.61 1.22
C PHE A 32 -2.09 2.57 2.33
N LYS A 33 -1.89 3.38 3.37
CA LYS A 33 -2.93 3.62 4.38
C LYS A 33 -3.87 4.72 3.90
N ALA A 34 -5.17 4.46 3.94
CA ALA A 34 -6.18 5.43 3.54
C ALA A 34 -7.35 5.47 4.52
N TRP A 35 -8.08 6.57 4.51
CA TRP A 35 -9.29 6.76 5.29
C TRP A 35 -10.51 6.77 4.38
N THR A 36 -11.53 5.97 4.70
CA THR A 36 -12.81 6.07 3.99
C THR A 36 -13.48 7.41 4.31
N GLU A 37 -14.05 8.03 3.29
CA GLU A 37 -14.93 9.20 3.40
C GLU A 37 -16.39 8.75 3.34
N ASP A 38 -16.70 7.76 2.49
CA ASP A 38 -17.98 7.09 2.41
C ASP A 38 -17.83 5.63 1.95
N ILE A 39 -18.81 4.78 2.27
CA ILE A 39 -18.88 3.39 1.80
C ILE A 39 -20.31 3.01 1.42
N SER A 40 -20.45 2.10 0.47
CA SER A 40 -21.71 1.48 0.05
C SER A 40 -21.46 0.05 -0.39
N ALA A 41 -22.52 -0.71 -0.67
CA ALA A 41 -22.40 -2.09 -1.14
C ALA A 41 -21.64 -2.23 -2.47
N SER A 42 -21.58 -1.18 -3.30
CA SER A 42 -20.99 -1.24 -4.65
C SER A 42 -19.71 -0.41 -4.81
N GLY A 43 -19.25 0.26 -3.76
CA GLY A 43 -18.06 1.09 -3.85
C GLY A 43 -17.83 1.94 -2.61
N MET A 44 -16.72 2.66 -2.64
CA MET A 44 -16.34 3.59 -1.58
C MET A 44 -15.65 4.82 -2.15
N GLN A 45 -15.58 5.85 -1.33
CA GLN A 45 -14.63 6.94 -1.49
C GLN A 45 -13.63 6.91 -0.34
N PHE A 46 -12.35 7.06 -0.64
CA PHE A 46 -11.31 7.16 0.38
C PHE A 46 -10.31 8.27 0.05
N ALA A 47 -9.48 8.60 1.03
CA ALA A 47 -8.42 9.58 0.89
C ALA A 47 -7.11 9.11 1.54
N CYS A 48 -5.99 9.42 0.90
CA CYS A 48 -4.64 9.16 1.39
C CYS A 48 -3.72 10.35 1.10
N ASN A 49 -2.55 10.36 1.74
CA ASN A 49 -1.57 11.44 1.61
C ASN A 49 -0.62 11.22 0.42
N GLU A 50 -0.65 10.03 -0.16
CA GLU A 50 0.21 9.61 -1.26
C GLU A 50 -0.62 9.40 -2.52
N GLN A 51 -0.04 9.74 -3.68
CA GLN A 51 -0.69 9.50 -4.96
C GLN A 51 -0.55 8.02 -5.32
N LEU A 52 -1.68 7.36 -5.57
CA LEU A 52 -1.69 5.97 -6.00
C LEU A 52 -1.09 5.80 -7.41
N PRO A 53 -0.31 4.74 -7.65
CA PRO A 53 0.12 4.37 -8.99
C PRO A 53 -1.08 3.93 -9.84
N THR A 54 -0.89 3.94 -11.17
CA THR A 54 -1.87 3.39 -12.11
C THR A 54 -1.77 1.88 -12.16
N GLY A 55 -2.89 1.15 -12.05
CA GLY A 55 -2.89 -0.30 -12.12
C GLY A 55 -4.15 -0.91 -11.52
N ARG A 56 -4.11 -2.22 -11.23
CA ARG A 56 -5.18 -2.86 -10.46
C ARG A 56 -5.14 -2.33 -9.03
N LEU A 57 -6.31 -2.21 -8.45
CA LEU A 57 -6.51 -1.65 -7.12
C LEU A 57 -7.33 -2.61 -6.30
N TYR A 58 -6.82 -2.95 -5.14
CA TYR A 58 -7.50 -3.73 -4.14
C TYR A 58 -7.63 -2.89 -2.87
N VAL A 59 -8.71 -3.08 -2.14
CA VAL A 59 -8.87 -2.47 -0.83
C VAL A 59 -9.16 -3.56 0.19
N ARG A 60 -8.35 -3.59 1.23
CA ARG A 60 -8.54 -4.42 2.40
C ARG A 60 -9.30 -3.62 3.46
N ILE A 61 -10.49 -4.12 3.81
CA ILE A 61 -11.43 -3.46 4.72
C ILE A 61 -11.55 -4.32 5.96
N LEU A 62 -11.16 -3.74 7.10
CA LEU A 62 -11.42 -4.30 8.41
C LEU A 62 -12.81 -3.85 8.84
N LEU A 63 -13.75 -4.78 8.85
CA LEU A 63 -15.10 -4.55 9.34
C LEU A 63 -15.24 -5.18 10.74
N PRO A 64 -15.78 -4.46 11.74
CA PRO A 64 -16.05 -5.06 13.04
C PRO A 64 -17.00 -6.26 12.89
N GLU A 65 -16.71 -7.36 13.59
CA GLU A 65 -17.51 -8.61 13.60
C GLU A 65 -17.57 -9.36 12.26
N LEU A 66 -16.98 -8.80 11.21
CA LEU A 66 -16.81 -9.40 9.90
C LEU A 66 -15.32 -9.71 9.71
N GLU A 67 -15.04 -10.85 9.08
CA GLU A 67 -13.66 -11.15 8.70
C GLU A 67 -13.10 -10.05 7.80
N ASP A 68 -11.77 -9.95 7.80
CA ASP A 68 -11.04 -9.08 6.89
C ASP A 68 -11.35 -9.45 5.44
N LYS A 69 -11.76 -8.47 4.63
CA LYS A 69 -12.10 -8.68 3.22
C LYS A 69 -11.20 -7.85 2.33
N ILE A 70 -10.64 -8.51 1.32
CA ILE A 70 -9.92 -7.87 0.22
C ILE A 70 -10.89 -7.76 -0.94
N VAL A 71 -11.07 -6.55 -1.45
CA VAL A 71 -12.03 -6.25 -2.51
C VAL A 71 -11.28 -5.69 -3.71
N GLU A 72 -11.40 -6.37 -4.85
CA GLU A 72 -10.93 -5.87 -6.13
C GLU A 72 -11.81 -4.70 -6.59
N CYS A 73 -11.16 -3.64 -7.04
CA CYS A 73 -11.80 -2.38 -7.33
C CYS A 73 -11.33 -1.79 -8.66
N SER A 74 -12.20 -1.02 -9.31
CA SER A 74 -11.78 -0.07 -10.34
C SER A 74 -11.89 1.36 -9.86
N LEU A 75 -10.89 2.15 -10.25
CA LEU A 75 -10.90 3.59 -10.05
C LEU A 75 -11.93 4.25 -10.97
N ILE A 76 -12.87 4.97 -10.38
CA ILE A 76 -13.93 5.68 -11.11
C ILE A 76 -13.69 7.20 -11.09
N ARG A 77 -13.05 7.70 -10.03
CA ARG A 77 -12.77 9.12 -9.88
C ARG A 77 -11.49 9.32 -9.09
N GLN A 78 -10.65 10.25 -9.53
CA GLN A 78 -9.49 10.74 -8.80
C GLN A 78 -9.61 12.26 -8.64
N GLY A 79 -9.12 12.77 -7.52
CA GLY A 79 -9.00 14.19 -7.28
C GLY A 79 -7.97 14.49 -6.20
N GLN A 80 -7.66 15.77 -6.05
CA GLN A 80 -6.74 16.26 -5.03
C GLN A 80 -7.43 17.39 -4.26
N ARG A 81 -7.33 17.35 -2.94
CA ARG A 81 -7.78 18.41 -2.04
C ARG A 81 -6.57 19.00 -1.35
N LYS A 82 -6.55 20.32 -1.22
CA LYS A 82 -5.60 20.98 -0.33
C LYS A 82 -6.08 20.71 1.10
N SER A 83 -5.26 20.05 1.90
CA SER A 83 -5.51 19.97 3.33
C SER A 83 -4.95 21.23 3.98
N THR A 84 -5.82 22.12 4.42
CA THR A 84 -5.44 23.27 5.25
C THR A 84 -5.61 22.87 6.71
N GLY A 85 -4.54 22.38 7.34
CA GLY A 85 -4.52 22.03 8.75
C GLY A 85 -3.83 23.10 9.58
N VAL A 86 -4.39 23.45 10.75
CA VAL A 86 -3.73 24.26 11.79
C VAL A 86 -2.69 23.43 12.58
N PHE A 87 -2.86 22.09 12.62
CA PHE A 87 -2.00 21.15 13.37
C PHE A 87 -1.59 19.89 12.61
N ASN A 88 -2.02 19.71 11.35
CA ASN A 88 -1.68 18.55 10.52
C ASN A 88 -0.78 19.00 9.37
N ALA A 89 0.15 18.13 8.95
CA ALA A 89 1.07 18.38 7.84
C ALA A 89 0.33 19.00 6.64
N VAL A 90 0.78 20.19 6.24
CA VAL A 90 0.28 20.87 5.04
C VAL A 90 0.75 20.04 3.86
N GLY A 91 -0.20 19.39 3.18
CA GLY A 91 0.10 18.48 2.09
C GLY A 91 -1.11 18.22 1.19
N PRO A 92 -0.85 17.74 -0.03
CA PRO A 92 -1.92 17.28 -0.90
C PRO A 92 -2.60 16.06 -0.26
N ARG A 93 -3.93 16.09 -0.20
CA ARG A 93 -4.74 14.92 0.14
C ARG A 93 -5.38 14.40 -1.13
N TYR A 94 -5.02 13.20 -1.54
CA TYR A 94 -5.57 12.57 -2.73
C TYR A 94 -6.85 11.85 -2.36
N VAL A 95 -7.87 11.98 -3.21
CA VAL A 95 -9.21 11.46 -2.98
C VAL A 95 -9.60 10.59 -4.16
N TYR A 96 -10.04 9.37 -3.86
CA TYR A 96 -10.34 8.35 -4.85
C TYR A 96 -11.74 7.80 -4.62
N GLY A 97 -12.52 7.72 -5.70
CA GLY A 97 -13.80 7.01 -5.74
C GLY A 97 -13.61 5.72 -6.52
N VAL A 98 -13.96 4.59 -5.89
CA VAL A 98 -13.78 3.26 -6.48
C VAL A 98 -15.11 2.51 -6.53
N ARG A 99 -15.20 1.58 -7.48
CA ARG A 99 -16.30 0.61 -7.61
C ARG A 99 -15.78 -0.77 -7.27
N PHE A 100 -16.54 -1.52 -6.46
CA PHE A 100 -16.24 -2.90 -6.10
C PHE A 100 -16.62 -3.84 -7.24
N HIS A 101 -15.78 -4.84 -7.47
CA HIS A 101 -16.02 -5.89 -8.45
C HIS A 101 -16.20 -7.25 -7.81
N SER A 102 -15.17 -7.70 -7.09
CA SER A 102 -15.10 -9.03 -6.52
C SER A 102 -14.49 -8.98 -5.12
N ILE A 103 -14.99 -9.84 -4.23
CA ILE A 103 -14.34 -10.08 -2.94
C ILE A 103 -13.38 -11.24 -3.16
N LEU A 104 -12.11 -11.01 -2.87
CA LEU A 104 -11.08 -12.02 -2.91
C LEU A 104 -10.99 -12.73 -1.57
N MET A 105 -10.93 -14.05 -1.61
CA MET A 105 -10.53 -14.86 -0.47
C MET A 105 -9.02 -14.76 -0.28
N SER A 106 -8.54 -14.96 0.95
CA SER A 106 -7.12 -14.80 1.28
C SER A 106 -6.20 -15.65 0.40
N ASP A 107 -6.60 -16.86 0.06
CA ASP A 107 -5.87 -17.79 -0.81
C ASP A 107 -5.75 -17.29 -2.26
N GLN A 108 -6.80 -16.65 -2.79
CA GLN A 108 -6.78 -16.06 -4.13
C GLN A 108 -5.81 -14.88 -4.22
N PHE A 109 -5.78 -14.07 -3.17
CA PHE A 109 -4.87 -12.94 -3.08
C PHE A 109 -3.41 -13.39 -2.91
N GLU A 110 -3.16 -14.40 -2.06
CA GLU A 110 -1.83 -15.00 -1.88
C GLU A 110 -1.28 -15.63 -3.16
N ARG A 111 -2.13 -16.26 -4.00
CA ARG A 111 -1.70 -16.75 -5.32
C ARG A 111 -1.27 -15.66 -6.28
N THR A 112 -1.82 -14.45 -6.12
CA THR A 112 -1.53 -13.31 -6.99
C THR A 112 -0.20 -12.66 -6.62
N TYR A 113 0.13 -12.58 -5.33
CA TYR A 113 1.30 -11.85 -4.82
C TYR A 113 2.34 -12.70 -4.07
N GLY A 114 2.16 -14.02 -3.99
CA GLY A 114 3.18 -14.97 -3.52
C GLY A 114 3.54 -14.92 -2.04
N ALA A 115 2.89 -14.08 -1.23
CA ALA A 115 3.18 -13.96 0.20
C ALA A 115 1.92 -13.66 1.02
N ARG A 116 1.89 -14.20 2.25
CA ARG A 116 1.03 -13.69 3.32
C ARG A 116 1.38 -12.22 3.50
N MET A 117 0.49 -11.31 3.13
CA MET A 117 0.62 -9.91 3.53
C MET A 117 0.29 -9.78 5.01
N ASP A 118 1.29 -10.07 5.84
CA ASP A 118 1.36 -9.62 7.22
C ASP A 118 1.58 -8.11 7.20
N CYS A 119 0.52 -7.33 6.98
CA CYS A 119 0.57 -5.87 7.07
C CYS A 119 0.54 -5.39 8.52
N THR A 120 1.31 -6.04 9.39
CA THR A 120 1.62 -5.56 10.74
C THR A 120 2.67 -4.45 10.63
N ASN A 121 2.19 -3.21 10.54
CA ASN A 121 2.94 -1.98 10.82
C ASN A 121 4.41 -1.95 10.35
N THR A 122 4.64 -1.54 9.10
CA THR A 122 5.89 -0.88 8.74
C THR A 122 5.58 0.51 8.20
N VAL A 123 5.86 1.49 9.05
CA VAL A 123 5.96 2.90 8.69
C VAL A 123 7.22 3.05 7.85
N GLY A 124 7.06 3.53 6.61
CA GLY A 124 8.08 4.10 5.73
C GLY A 124 9.54 3.69 5.92
N ALA A 125 10.01 2.79 5.06
CA ALA A 125 11.37 2.83 4.53
C ALA A 125 11.39 2.06 3.20
N PRO A 126 11.95 2.60 2.10
CA PRO A 126 12.31 1.76 0.96
C PRO A 126 13.39 0.79 1.43
N CYS A 127 13.08 -0.51 1.36
CA CYS A 127 14.04 -1.57 1.59
C CYS A 127 15.08 -1.49 0.46
N ALA A 128 16.26 -0.92 0.77
CA ALA A 128 17.41 -0.99 -0.11
C ALA A 128 17.86 -2.46 -0.19
N PRO A 129 18.26 -2.97 -1.37
CA PRO A 129 18.86 -4.29 -1.44
C PRO A 129 20.20 -4.27 -0.69
N GLU A 130 20.37 -5.17 0.26
CA GLU A 130 21.66 -5.47 0.88
C GLU A 130 22.62 -5.92 -0.22
N THR A 131 23.54 -5.04 -0.61
CA THR A 131 24.72 -5.44 -1.37
C THR A 131 25.64 -6.19 -0.41
N GLU A 132 25.76 -7.50 -0.61
CA GLU A 132 26.81 -8.33 -0.03
C GLU A 132 28.17 -7.72 -0.37
N LEU A 133 28.88 -7.23 0.65
CA LEU A 133 30.30 -6.91 0.56
C LEU A 133 31.05 -8.23 0.73
N MET A 134 31.51 -8.79 -0.39
CA MET A 134 32.49 -9.86 -0.44
C MET A 134 33.85 -9.24 -0.12
N ASP A 135 34.38 -9.48 1.09
CA ASP A 135 35.77 -9.15 1.42
C ASP A 135 36.69 -10.23 0.85
N ASP A 136 37.26 -9.95 -0.32
CA ASP A 136 38.48 -10.60 -0.79
C ASP A 136 39.65 -10.19 0.12
N HIS A 137 40.22 -11.13 0.86
CA HIS A 137 41.56 -10.98 1.46
C HIS A 137 42.51 -11.99 0.83
N VAL A 138 43.18 -11.56 -0.24
CA VAL A 138 44.37 -12.20 -0.79
C VAL A 138 45.61 -11.48 -0.25
N ALA A 139 46.39 -12.25 0.50
CA ALA A 139 47.85 -12.25 0.71
C ALA A 139 48.65 -10.94 0.67
N ALA A 140 49.42 -10.71 1.74
CA ALA A 140 50.81 -10.30 1.61
C ALA A 140 51.63 -10.87 2.78
N GLU A 141 52.59 -11.72 2.42
CA GLU A 141 53.70 -12.18 3.24
C GLU A 141 54.52 -11.00 3.77
N THR A 142 55.11 -11.14 4.96
CA THR A 142 56.35 -10.43 5.27
C THR A 142 57.14 -11.24 6.30
N GLU A 143 58.22 -11.83 5.82
CA GLU A 143 59.26 -12.48 6.62
C GLU A 143 60.07 -11.44 7.43
N LEU A 144 60.43 -11.86 8.65
CA LEU A 144 61.72 -11.69 9.36
C LEU A 144 62.61 -10.48 9.01
N VAL A 145 62.97 -9.68 10.03
CA VAL A 145 64.34 -9.73 10.62
C VAL A 145 64.30 -9.24 12.08
N ASP A 146 64.72 -10.10 13.01
CA ASP A 146 65.02 -9.77 14.40
C ASP A 146 66.49 -9.32 14.50
N SER A 147 66.76 -8.16 15.12
CA SER A 147 68.12 -7.74 15.47
C SER A 147 68.12 -6.66 16.55
N LEU A 148 68.91 -6.95 17.61
CA LEU A 148 69.33 -6.10 18.74
C LEU A 148 68.27 -6.04 19.86
N SER A 149 68.52 -6.58 21.07
CA SER A 149 69.76 -6.65 21.86
C SER A 149 69.63 -7.65 23.02
#